data_AF-A0A1F8MHL0-F1
#
_entry.id   AF-A0A1F8MHL0-F1
#
_cell.length_a   1.000
_cell.length_b   1.000
_cell.length_c   1.000
_cell.angle_alpha   90.00
_cell.angle_beta   90.00
_cell.angle_gamma   90.00
#
_symmetry.space_group_name_H-M   'P 1'
#
loop_
_entity.id
_entity.type
_entity.pdbx_description
1 polymer ?
#
loop_
_entity_poly.entity_id
_entity_poly.type
_entity_poly.pdbx_seq_one_letter_code
_entity_poly.pdbx_strand_id
1 'polypeptide(L)'
;MKGSLALAVAAMILAVVALVLAVVLPGAQGPIGPEGPQGPAGLAGATGPTGATGPAGPAGPSMVVAMGVVSSTGSIGEELNVTSVTWNSGLQRWEITLDGINYYYLDYVTVVSSYSGYADHSSVSGKLLVEIFDADETPIKEGFSFVVFDVDAS
;
A
#
# COMPACT_ATOMS: atom_id res chain seq x y z
N MET A 1 12.66 -47.00 111.62
CA MET A 1 13.22 -46.79 110.26
C MET A 1 12.16 -47.03 109.16
N LYS A 2 10.99 -46.37 109.20
CA LYS A 2 9.87 -46.60 108.24
C LYS A 2 9.52 -45.41 107.33
N GLY A 3 10.20 -44.26 107.47
CA GLY A 3 9.91 -43.03 106.70
C GLY A 3 10.77 -42.81 105.45
N SER A 4 11.88 -43.52 105.28
CA SER A 4 12.80 -43.32 104.14
C SER A 4 12.31 -44.00 102.85
N LEU A 5 11.59 -45.12 102.97
CA LEU A 5 11.11 -45.88 101.80
C LEU A 5 9.93 -45.19 101.10
N ALA A 6 9.02 -44.57 101.86
CA ALA A 6 7.84 -43.90 101.32
C ALA A 6 8.18 -42.63 100.51
N LEU A 7 9.15 -41.84 100.98
CA LEU A 7 9.59 -40.64 100.26
C LEU A 7 10.40 -40.98 98.99
N ALA A 8 11.21 -42.04 99.04
CA ALA A 8 11.94 -42.54 97.86
C ALA A 8 10.99 -43.08 96.78
N VAL A 9 9.93 -43.80 97.17
CA VAL A 9 8.90 -44.29 96.24
C VAL A 9 8.07 -43.13 95.67
N ALA A 10 7.70 -42.14 96.49
CA ALA A 10 6.98 -40.96 96.00
C ALA A 10 7.83 -40.12 95.02
N ALA A 11 9.13 -39.95 95.30
CA ALA A 11 10.07 -39.27 94.40
C ALA A 11 10.28 -40.06 93.10
N MET A 12 10.34 -41.40 93.16
CA MET A 12 10.39 -42.23 91.97
C MET A 12 9.11 -42.14 91.15
N ILE A 13 7.94 -42.14 91.78
CA ILE A 13 6.65 -41.97 91.09
C ILE A 13 6.58 -40.59 90.44
N LEU A 14 6.99 -39.52 91.13
CA LEU A 14 7.06 -38.18 90.54
C LEU A 14 8.06 -38.10 89.39
N ALA A 15 9.23 -38.73 89.50
CA ALA A 15 10.23 -38.78 88.44
C ALA A 15 9.74 -39.57 87.23
N VAL A 16 9.06 -40.70 87.46
CA VAL A 16 8.45 -41.52 86.40
C VAL A 16 7.29 -40.77 85.74
N VAL A 17 6.41 -40.11 86.51
CA VAL A 17 5.32 -39.30 85.98
C VAL A 17 5.86 -38.11 85.19
N ALA A 18 6.89 -37.43 85.68
CA ALA A 18 7.54 -36.34 84.94
C ALA A 18 8.19 -36.84 83.64
N LEU A 19 8.83 -38.00 83.67
CA LEU A 19 9.42 -38.62 82.47
C LEU A 19 8.34 -39.03 81.46
N VAL A 20 7.25 -39.66 81.91
CA VAL A 20 6.13 -40.02 81.04
C VAL A 20 5.48 -38.77 80.43
N LEU A 21 5.30 -37.70 81.21
CA LEU A 21 4.76 -36.44 80.70
C LEU A 21 5.70 -35.77 79.67
N ALA A 22 7.01 -35.86 79.86
CA ALA A 22 7.99 -35.29 78.94
C ALA A 22 8.07 -36.03 77.59
N VAL A 23 7.80 -37.34 77.57
CA VAL A 23 7.90 -38.16 76.35
C VAL A 23 6.59 -38.19 75.54
N VAL A 24 5.45 -37.84 76.15
CA VAL A 24 4.12 -37.95 75.53
C VAL A 24 3.64 -36.62 74.90
N LEU A 25 4.38 -35.51 75.06
CA LEU A 25 4.06 -34.25 74.37
C LEU A 25 4.57 -34.31 72.92
N PRO A 26 3.71 -34.24 71.89
CA PRO A 26 4.17 -34.00 70.52
C PRO A 26 4.96 -32.71 70.50
N GLY A 27 6.18 -32.73 69.95
CA GLY A 27 6.95 -31.50 69.74
C GLY A 27 6.10 -30.47 69.01
N ALA A 28 6.13 -29.21 69.45
CA ALA A 28 5.38 -28.14 68.80
C ALA A 28 5.65 -28.20 67.29
N GLN A 29 4.58 -28.27 66.49
CA GLN A 29 4.69 -28.25 65.04
C GLN A 29 5.53 -27.04 64.64
N GLY A 30 6.59 -27.28 63.85
CA GLY A 30 7.46 -26.19 63.39
C GLY A 30 6.66 -25.11 62.65
N PRO A 31 7.15 -23.87 62.63
CA PRO A 31 6.47 -22.80 61.90
C PRO A 31 6.32 -23.20 60.44
N ILE A 32 5.21 -22.76 59.82
CA ILE A 32 5.02 -22.88 58.37
C ILE A 32 6.21 -22.20 57.70
N GLY A 33 6.79 -22.85 56.69
CA GLY A 33 7.90 -22.30 55.92
C GLY A 33 7.50 -20.99 55.23
N PRO A 34 8.47 -20.13 54.87
CA PRO A 34 8.17 -18.92 54.13
C PRO A 34 7.50 -19.25 52.80
N GLU A 35 6.67 -18.32 52.32
CA GLU A 35 6.09 -18.41 50.98
C GLU A 35 7.22 -18.50 49.93
N GLY A 36 7.00 -19.30 48.89
CA GLY A 36 7.95 -19.44 47.79
C GLY A 36 8.12 -18.12 47.01
N PRO A 37 9.25 -17.93 46.30
CA PRO A 37 9.42 -16.76 45.46
C PRO A 37 8.38 -16.73 44.34
N GLN A 38 7.98 -15.52 43.94
CA GLN A 38 7.16 -15.32 42.75
C GLN A 38 7.82 -15.95 41.53
N GLY A 39 7.03 -16.62 40.69
CA GLY A 39 7.51 -17.20 39.43
C GLY A 39 8.05 -16.15 38.46
N PRO A 40 8.89 -16.55 37.48
CA PRO A 40 9.40 -15.64 36.47
C PRO A 40 8.27 -15.04 35.63
N ALA A 41 8.51 -13.85 35.09
CA ALA A 41 7.59 -13.23 34.14
C ALA A 41 7.40 -14.13 32.89
N GLY A 42 6.19 -14.10 32.32
CA GLY A 42 5.89 -14.80 31.09
C GLY A 42 6.70 -14.26 29.91
N LEU A 43 6.93 -15.09 28.89
CA LEU A 43 7.57 -14.68 27.65
C LEU A 43 6.71 -13.63 26.92
N ALA A 44 7.37 -12.74 26.18
CA ALA A 44 6.69 -11.81 25.29
C ALA A 44 5.86 -12.57 24.23
N GLY A 45 4.68 -12.04 23.90
CA GLY A 45 3.84 -12.60 22.84
C GLY A 45 4.52 -12.56 21.48
N ALA A 46 4.15 -13.48 20.59
CA ALA A 46 4.63 -13.48 19.22
C ALA A 46 4.19 -12.21 18.48
N THR A 47 5.03 -11.71 17.58
CA THR A 47 4.67 -10.63 16.66
C THR A 47 3.43 -11.03 15.86
N GLY A 48 2.49 -10.09 15.69
CA GLY A 48 1.29 -10.31 14.89
C GLY A 48 1.62 -10.57 13.41
N PRO A 49 0.69 -11.16 12.64
CA PRO A 49 0.88 -11.38 11.21
C PRO A 49 1.01 -10.04 10.46
N THR A 50 1.75 -10.06 9.36
CA THR A 50 1.77 -8.95 8.38
C THR A 50 0.35 -8.69 7.88
N GLY A 51 -0.03 -7.41 7.76
CA GLY A 51 -1.32 -7.03 7.20
C GLY A 51 -1.51 -7.49 5.75
N ALA A 52 -2.76 -7.62 5.32
CA ALA A 52 -3.08 -7.97 3.93
C ALA A 52 -2.60 -6.87 2.96
N THR A 53 -2.23 -7.27 1.75
CA THR A 53 -2.01 -6.34 0.63
C THR A 53 -3.29 -5.52 0.40
N GLY A 54 -3.14 -4.21 0.17
CA GLY A 54 -4.26 -3.34 -0.15
C GLY A 54 -4.97 -3.75 -1.46
N PRO A 55 -6.21 -3.27 -1.69
CA PRO A 55 -6.89 -3.48 -2.96
C PRO A 55 -6.08 -2.86 -4.11
N ALA A 56 -6.27 -3.39 -5.33
CA ALA A 56 -5.76 -2.73 -6.52
C ALA A 56 -6.33 -1.31 -6.63
N GLY A 57 -5.54 -0.37 -7.16
CA GLY A 57 -6.03 0.97 -7.47
C GLY A 57 -7.16 0.94 -8.51
N PRO A 58 -8.00 1.98 -8.59
CA PRO A 58 -9.01 2.07 -9.64
C PRO A 58 -8.35 2.04 -11.03
N ALA A 59 -9.06 1.49 -12.02
CA ALA A 59 -8.64 1.66 -13.42
C ALA A 59 -8.61 3.16 -13.75
N GLY A 60 -7.58 3.60 -14.49
CA GLY A 60 -7.54 4.99 -14.97
C GLY A 60 -8.76 5.28 -15.88
N PRO A 61 -9.25 6.53 -15.94
CA PRO A 61 -10.32 6.89 -16.87
C PRO A 61 -9.89 6.52 -18.29
N SER A 62 -10.81 6.00 -19.10
CA SER A 62 -10.58 5.76 -20.54
C SER A 62 -10.65 7.10 -21.27
N MET A 63 -9.67 7.95 -21.00
CA MET A 63 -9.63 9.37 -21.38
C MET A 63 -9.34 9.59 -22.86
N VAL A 64 -8.91 8.57 -23.62
CA VAL A 64 -8.61 8.74 -25.05
C VAL A 64 -9.90 8.85 -25.85
N VAL A 65 -10.10 9.98 -26.53
CA VAL A 65 -11.26 10.25 -27.38
C VAL A 65 -10.95 10.19 -28.87
N ALA A 66 -9.68 10.35 -29.26
CA ALA A 66 -9.22 10.09 -30.61
C ALA A 66 -7.73 9.75 -30.65
N MET A 67 -7.30 9.00 -31.66
CA MET A 67 -5.89 8.75 -31.93
C MET A 67 -5.67 8.39 -33.40
N GLY A 68 -4.42 8.46 -33.84
CA GLY A 68 -4.03 7.92 -35.14
C GLY A 68 -2.56 8.11 -35.47
N VAL A 69 -2.11 7.35 -36.46
CA VAL A 69 -0.79 7.48 -37.09
C VAL A 69 -0.99 7.99 -38.51
N VAL A 70 -0.55 9.21 -38.77
CA VAL A 70 -0.64 9.87 -40.07
C VAL A 70 0.68 9.69 -40.82
N SER A 71 0.63 9.21 -42.05
CA SER A 71 1.80 9.14 -42.93
C SER A 71 2.05 10.49 -43.62
N SER A 72 3.25 10.68 -44.17
CA SER A 72 3.58 11.88 -44.98
C SER A 72 2.73 12.03 -46.25
N THR A 73 2.05 10.97 -46.68
CA THR A 73 1.10 10.99 -47.80
C THR A 73 -0.33 11.32 -47.38
N GLY A 74 -0.61 11.39 -46.08
CA GLY A 74 -1.94 11.68 -45.52
C GLY A 74 -2.82 10.45 -45.33
N SER A 75 -2.26 9.25 -45.51
CA SER A 75 -2.93 8.02 -45.11
C SER A 75 -2.88 7.91 -43.59
N ILE A 76 -3.96 7.43 -43.00
CA ILE A 76 -4.06 7.21 -41.56
C ILE A 76 -4.13 5.70 -41.27
N GLY A 77 -3.45 5.28 -40.21
CA GLY A 77 -3.50 3.93 -39.66
C GLY A 77 -3.64 3.97 -38.14
N GLU A 78 -4.07 2.84 -37.56
CA GLU A 78 -4.27 2.69 -36.10
C GLU A 78 -5.12 3.82 -35.51
N GLU A 79 -6.25 4.11 -36.15
CA GLU A 79 -7.09 5.25 -35.80
C GLU A 79 -8.22 4.93 -34.82
N LEU A 80 -8.60 5.93 -34.04
CA LEU A 80 -9.82 5.99 -33.26
C LEU A 80 -10.49 7.34 -33.51
N ASN A 81 -11.76 7.31 -33.94
CA ASN A 81 -12.60 8.49 -34.12
C ASN A 81 -11.96 9.58 -35.01
N VAL A 82 -11.38 9.20 -36.14
CA VAL A 82 -10.86 10.14 -37.14
C VAL A 82 -11.71 10.04 -38.41
N THR A 83 -12.25 11.18 -38.85
CA THR A 83 -13.09 11.26 -40.06
C THR A 83 -12.27 11.64 -41.29
N SER A 84 -11.28 12.53 -41.14
CA SER A 84 -10.48 12.99 -42.27
C SER A 84 -9.13 13.52 -41.82
N VAL A 85 -8.10 13.28 -42.63
CA VAL A 85 -6.79 13.94 -42.53
C VAL A 85 -6.51 14.61 -43.88
N THR A 86 -6.19 15.89 -43.89
CA THR A 86 -5.91 16.63 -45.12
C THR A 86 -4.71 17.54 -44.94
N TRP A 87 -3.82 17.55 -45.94
CA TRP A 87 -2.69 18.48 -45.96
C TRP A 87 -3.13 19.82 -46.56
N ASN A 88 -2.93 20.90 -45.82
CA ASN A 88 -3.09 22.25 -46.31
C ASN A 88 -1.72 22.79 -46.76
N SER A 89 -1.45 22.75 -48.06
CA SER A 89 -0.17 23.20 -48.61
C SER A 89 0.08 24.70 -48.51
N GLY A 90 -0.99 25.51 -48.38
CA GLY A 90 -0.86 26.96 -48.24
C GLY A 90 -0.43 27.37 -46.83
N LEU A 91 -0.86 26.62 -45.82
CA LEU A 91 -0.52 26.85 -44.41
C LEU A 91 0.53 25.87 -43.87
N GLN A 92 1.00 24.93 -44.68
CA GLN A 92 1.98 23.90 -44.33
C GLN A 92 1.61 23.10 -43.06
N ARG A 93 0.34 22.68 -42.95
CA ARG A 93 -0.16 21.92 -41.79
C ARG A 93 -1.12 20.81 -42.17
N TRP A 94 -1.24 19.83 -41.28
CA TRP A 94 -2.28 18.83 -41.32
C TRP A 94 -3.55 19.33 -40.65
N GLU A 95 -4.70 19.07 -41.26
CA GLU A 95 -6.02 19.37 -40.73
C GLU A 95 -6.77 18.06 -40.52
N ILE A 96 -7.10 17.76 -39.26
CA ILE A 96 -7.71 16.51 -38.84
C ILE A 96 -9.11 16.79 -38.31
N THR A 97 -10.10 16.08 -38.85
CA THR A 97 -11.47 16.08 -38.34
C THR A 97 -11.67 14.83 -37.49
N LEU A 98 -12.13 15.00 -36.27
CA LEU A 98 -12.42 13.92 -35.34
C LEU A 98 -13.92 13.60 -35.35
N ASP A 99 -14.26 12.32 -35.29
CA ASP A 99 -15.65 11.88 -35.38
C ASP A 99 -16.43 12.26 -34.12
N GLY A 100 -17.56 12.93 -34.30
CA GLY A 100 -18.40 13.41 -33.19
C GLY A 100 -17.78 14.49 -32.30
N ILE A 101 -16.57 14.97 -32.59
CA ILE A 101 -15.82 15.90 -31.74
C ILE A 101 -15.62 17.24 -32.46
N ASN A 102 -16.13 18.32 -31.86
CA ASN A 102 -15.78 19.68 -32.23
C ASN A 102 -14.51 20.09 -31.47
N TYR A 103 -13.34 19.82 -32.06
CA TYR A 103 -12.07 19.95 -31.37
C TYR A 103 -11.69 21.42 -31.12
N TYR A 104 -11.37 21.73 -29.85
CA TYR A 104 -10.77 22.99 -29.43
C TYR A 104 -9.59 22.69 -28.49
N TYR A 105 -8.39 23.19 -28.80
CA TYR A 105 -7.15 22.73 -28.17
C TYR A 105 -7.05 23.00 -26.65
N LEU A 106 -7.91 23.85 -26.08
CA LEU A 106 -7.94 24.10 -24.63
C LEU A 106 -8.87 23.15 -23.88
N ASP A 107 -9.78 22.47 -24.58
CA ASP A 107 -10.75 21.54 -23.98
C ASP A 107 -10.19 20.10 -23.91
N TYR A 108 -9.08 19.84 -24.61
CA TYR A 108 -8.47 18.51 -24.71
C TYR A 108 -6.99 18.58 -24.40
N VAL A 109 -6.47 17.49 -23.83
CA VAL A 109 -5.02 17.27 -23.80
C VAL A 109 -4.65 16.49 -25.05
N THR A 110 -3.79 17.06 -25.89
CA THR A 110 -3.34 16.40 -27.13
C THR A 110 -1.84 16.20 -27.10
N VAL A 111 -1.43 14.97 -27.35
CA VAL A 111 -0.03 14.59 -27.52
C VAL A 111 0.21 14.32 -28.99
N VAL A 112 1.22 14.99 -29.56
CA VAL A 112 1.66 14.79 -30.93
C VAL A 112 3.12 14.35 -30.91
N SER A 113 3.48 13.37 -31.73
CA SER A 113 4.85 12.87 -31.85
C SER A 113 5.25 12.80 -33.33
N SER A 114 6.24 13.60 -33.70
CA SER A 114 6.88 13.62 -35.02
C SER A 114 8.06 12.66 -35.09
N TYR A 115 8.47 12.28 -36.31
CA TYR A 115 9.60 11.36 -36.53
C TYR A 115 10.95 12.07 -36.67
N SER A 116 11.00 13.26 -37.28
CA SER A 116 12.29 13.93 -37.60
C SER A 116 12.53 15.28 -36.90
N GLY A 117 11.56 15.80 -36.14
CA GLY A 117 11.68 17.09 -35.46
C GLY A 117 10.64 17.30 -34.37
N TYR A 118 10.13 18.52 -34.25
CA TYR A 118 9.10 18.90 -33.27
C TYR A 118 7.74 19.10 -33.96
N ALA A 119 6.66 18.89 -33.21
CA ALA A 119 5.31 19.12 -33.68
C ALA A 119 4.58 20.10 -32.76
N ASP A 120 3.92 21.09 -33.37
CA ASP A 120 2.94 21.93 -32.71
C ASP A 120 1.53 21.48 -33.08
N HIS A 121 0.56 21.80 -32.23
CA HIS A 121 -0.84 21.58 -32.54
C HIS A 121 -1.72 22.74 -32.09
N SER A 122 -2.80 22.95 -32.84
CA SER A 122 -3.77 23.99 -32.55
C SER A 122 -5.16 23.56 -33.03
N SER A 123 -6.12 24.49 -33.08
CA SER A 123 -7.46 24.19 -33.58
C SER A 123 -8.05 25.35 -34.37
N VAL A 124 -8.72 25.04 -35.48
CA VAL A 124 -9.57 25.98 -36.22
C VAL A 124 -10.81 25.23 -36.71
N SER A 125 -11.99 25.82 -36.55
CA SER A 125 -13.27 25.28 -37.05
C SER A 125 -13.54 23.83 -36.62
N GLY A 126 -13.24 23.50 -35.36
CA GLY A 126 -13.49 22.16 -34.81
C GLY A 126 -12.50 21.08 -35.23
N LYS A 127 -11.43 21.44 -35.94
CA LYS A 127 -10.38 20.52 -36.40
C LYS A 127 -9.17 20.59 -35.49
N LEU A 128 -8.54 19.45 -35.26
CA LEU A 128 -7.17 19.38 -34.78
C LEU A 128 -6.24 19.79 -35.93
N LEU A 129 -5.33 20.72 -35.66
CA LEU A 129 -4.32 21.14 -36.59
C LEU A 129 -2.97 20.67 -36.09
N VAL A 130 -2.14 20.13 -36.97
CA VAL A 130 -0.78 19.69 -36.62
C VAL A 130 0.22 20.27 -37.61
N GLU A 131 1.23 20.95 -37.07
CA GLU A 131 2.37 21.51 -37.80
C GLU A 131 3.62 20.76 -37.38
N ILE A 132 4.44 20.35 -38.36
CA ILE A 132 5.68 19.63 -38.10
C ILE A 132 6.82 20.51 -38.58
N PHE A 133 7.84 20.63 -37.75
CA PHE A 133 9.02 21.40 -38.02
C PHE A 133 10.25 20.49 -38.00
N ASP A 134 11.19 20.73 -38.91
CA ASP A 134 12.51 20.11 -38.83
C ASP A 134 13.36 20.72 -37.69
N ALA A 135 14.60 20.29 -37.57
CA ALA A 135 15.53 20.77 -36.54
C ALA A 135 15.88 22.27 -36.67
N ASP A 136 15.64 22.87 -37.84
CA ASP A 136 15.90 24.28 -38.14
C ASP A 136 14.61 25.12 -38.05
N GLU A 137 13.55 24.59 -37.41
CA GLU A 137 12.23 25.23 -37.23
C GLU A 137 11.50 25.53 -38.55
N THR A 138 11.82 24.81 -39.63
CA THR A 138 11.14 24.98 -40.92
C THR A 138 9.93 24.05 -41.02
N PRO A 139 8.73 24.54 -41.41
CA PRO A 139 7.57 23.69 -41.60
C PRO A 139 7.78 22.67 -42.71
N ILE A 140 7.58 21.39 -42.40
CA ILE A 140 7.75 20.26 -43.32
C ILE A 140 6.49 19.40 -43.38
N LYS A 141 6.31 18.71 -44.51
CA LYS A 141 5.26 17.69 -44.66
C LYS A 141 5.81 16.32 -44.30
N GLU A 142 5.58 15.90 -43.06
CA GLU A 142 5.95 14.57 -42.59
C GLU A 142 4.74 13.84 -41.96
N GLY A 143 4.91 12.55 -41.67
CA GLY A 143 4.00 11.81 -40.83
C GLY A 143 4.25 12.07 -39.34
N PHE A 144 3.29 11.69 -38.52
CA PHE A 144 3.30 11.85 -37.07
C PHE A 144 2.26 10.90 -36.45
N SER A 145 2.32 10.71 -35.14
CA SER A 145 1.24 10.12 -34.37
C SER A 145 0.62 11.14 -33.42
N PHE A 146 -0.65 10.93 -33.09
CA PHE A 146 -1.33 11.77 -32.10
C PHE A 146 -2.29 10.95 -31.24
N VAL A 147 -2.52 11.46 -30.02
CA VAL A 147 -3.55 10.97 -29.11
C VAL A 147 -4.22 12.18 -28.47
N VAL A 148 -5.56 12.19 -28.47
CA VAL A 148 -6.40 13.22 -27.87
C VAL A 148 -7.10 12.64 -26.65
N PHE A 149 -7.00 13.35 -25.55
CA PHE A 149 -7.60 13.01 -24.28
C PHE A 149 -8.65 14.04 -23.89
N ASP A 150 -9.82 13.55 -23.47
CA ASP A 150 -10.83 14.37 -22.80
C ASP A 150 -10.51 14.43 -21.31
N VAL A 151 -10.36 15.65 -20.79
CA VAL A 151 -10.02 15.93 -19.39
C VAL A 151 -11.23 15.87 -18.47
N ASP A 152 -12.44 15.94 -19.02
CA ASP A 152 -13.71 16.03 -18.29
C ASP A 152 -14.56 14.76 -18.44
N ALA A 153 -14.03 13.70 -19.05
CA ALA A 153 -14.71 12.40 -19.19
C ALA A 153 -14.87 11.70 -17.82
N SER A 154 -15.95 12.04 -17.11
CA SER A 154 -16.42 11.42 -15.86
C SER A 154 -17.47 10.32 -16.08
#